data_AF-A0AAX4KUJ8-F1
#
_entry.id   AF-A0AAX4KUJ8-F1
#
_cell.length_a   1.000
_cell.length_b   1.000
_cell.length_c   1.000
_cell.angle_alpha   90.00
_cell.angle_beta   90.00
_cell.angle_gamma   90.00
#
_symmetry.space_group_name_H-M   'P 1'
#
loop_
_entity.id
_entity.type
_entity.pdbx_description
1 polymer ?
#
loop_
_entity_poly.entity_id
_entity_poly.type
_entity_poly.pdbx_seq_one_letter_code
_entity_poly.pdbx_strand_id
1 'polypeptide(L)'
;MSISTVNPYANNNHLSTLEQDVLWEFAKLNDKVKRASNLAKLTAESPNEALLAELRTLEKRMGMVLTLFQASVWGVLQESQAAEEARIQQEEQEAYHRQQMQQRQQRNMSNEGCQYGYGGQGQERSYDDSRGWSEDSTIP
;
A
#
# COMPACT_ATOMS: atom_id res chain seq x y z
N MET A 1 56.03 6.11 -18.46
CA MET A 1 57.42 5.68 -18.72
C MET A 1 57.37 4.22 -19.12
N SER A 2 57.84 3.86 -20.31
CA SER A 2 57.92 2.46 -20.74
C SER A 2 59.13 1.80 -20.08
N ILE A 3 58.98 0.57 -19.62
CA ILE A 3 60.10 -0.21 -19.12
C ILE A 3 61.10 -0.42 -20.26
N SER A 4 62.38 -0.15 -20.01
CA SER A 4 63.44 -0.45 -20.97
C SER A 4 63.40 -1.94 -21.32
N THR A 5 63.61 -2.31 -22.57
CA THR A 5 63.60 -3.72 -23.01
C THR A 5 64.81 -4.51 -22.49
N VAL A 6 65.79 -3.81 -21.92
CA VAL A 6 67.07 -4.35 -21.45
C VAL A 6 67.19 -4.17 -19.94
N ASN A 7 67.67 -5.21 -19.25
CA ASN A 7 67.91 -5.19 -17.81
C ASN A 7 69.04 -4.18 -17.47
N PRO A 8 68.75 -3.08 -16.75
CA PRO A 8 69.76 -2.08 -16.39
C PRO A 8 70.76 -2.57 -15.35
N TYR A 9 70.47 -3.68 -14.65
CA TYR A 9 71.32 -4.26 -13.61
C TYR A 9 72.31 -5.29 -14.16
N ALA A 10 72.20 -5.67 -15.45
CA ALA A 10 72.96 -6.77 -16.07
C ALA A 10 74.49 -6.60 -16.09
N ASN A 11 75.00 -5.37 -15.96
CA ASN A 11 76.43 -5.05 -16.02
C ASN A 11 77.04 -4.76 -14.64
N ASN A 12 76.35 -5.09 -13.56
CA ASN A 12 76.80 -4.76 -12.22
C ASN A 12 77.65 -5.89 -11.61
N ASN A 13 78.98 -5.71 -11.60
CA ASN A 13 79.94 -6.69 -11.05
C ASN A 13 79.82 -6.91 -9.53
N HIS A 14 79.09 -6.06 -8.80
CA HIS A 14 78.87 -6.20 -7.36
C HIS A 14 77.61 -7.01 -7.01
N LEU A 15 76.80 -7.38 -8.01
CA LEU A 15 75.58 -8.15 -7.85
C LEU A 15 75.75 -9.52 -8.49
N SER A 16 75.29 -10.56 -7.82
CA SER A 16 75.16 -11.88 -8.44
C SER A 16 74.11 -11.84 -9.56
N THR A 17 74.21 -12.75 -10.52
CA THR A 17 73.27 -12.85 -11.66
C THR A 17 71.82 -12.98 -11.19
N LEU A 18 71.58 -13.76 -10.12
CA LEU A 18 70.25 -13.92 -9.54
C LEU A 18 69.70 -12.60 -8.97
N GLU A 19 70.52 -11.83 -8.26
CA GLU A 19 70.10 -10.54 -7.70
C GLU A 19 69.74 -9.53 -8.79
N GLN A 20 70.48 -9.52 -9.90
CA GLN A 20 70.21 -8.65 -11.04
C GLN A 20 68.88 -8.98 -11.72
N ASP A 21 68.57 -10.28 -11.87
CA ASP A 21 67.30 -10.73 -12.46
C ASP A 21 66.11 -10.46 -11.52
N VAL A 22 66.26 -10.70 -10.22
CA VAL A 22 65.20 -10.44 -9.24
C VAL A 22 64.88 -8.95 -9.18
N LEU A 23 65.90 -8.07 -9.09
CA LEU A 23 65.69 -6.62 -9.10
C LEU A 23 64.99 -6.14 -10.38
N TRP A 24 65.30 -6.77 -11.51
CA TRP A 24 64.67 -6.45 -12.78
C TRP A 24 63.19 -6.86 -12.81
N GLU A 25 62.86 -8.06 -12.35
CA GLU A 25 61.48 -8.51 -12.25
C GLU A 25 60.68 -7.68 -11.23
N PHE A 26 61.29 -7.25 -10.11
CA PHE A 26 60.66 -6.31 -9.18
C PHE A 26 60.42 -4.94 -9.80
N ALA A 27 61.35 -4.42 -10.61
CA ALA A 27 61.15 -3.17 -11.34
C ALA A 27 59.96 -3.28 -12.31
N LYS A 28 59.85 -4.40 -13.04
CA LYS A 28 58.71 -4.71 -13.90
C LYS A 28 57.40 -4.81 -13.13
N LEU A 29 57.41 -5.51 -12.00
CA LEU A 29 56.23 -5.65 -11.17
C LEU A 29 55.77 -4.29 -10.64
N ASN A 30 56.69 -3.48 -10.13
CA ASN A 30 56.38 -2.14 -9.61
C ASN A 30 55.75 -1.24 -10.68
N ASP A 31 56.25 -1.26 -11.92
CA ASP A 31 55.62 -0.50 -13.01
C ASP A 31 54.21 -1.01 -13.32
N LYS A 32 54.00 -2.33 -13.37
CA LYS A 32 52.68 -2.94 -13.54
C LYS A 32 51.72 -2.54 -12.41
N VAL A 33 52.19 -2.58 -11.16
CA VAL A 33 51.41 -2.18 -9.98
C VAL A 33 51.06 -0.69 -10.03
N LYS A 34 52.00 0.18 -10.42
CA LYS A 34 51.73 1.61 -10.61
C LYS A 34 50.69 1.85 -11.70
N ARG A 35 50.77 1.15 -12.83
CA ARG A 35 49.77 1.23 -13.90
C ARG A 35 48.40 0.75 -13.41
N ALA A 36 48.34 -0.38 -12.72
CA ALA A 36 47.10 -0.91 -12.16
C ALA A 36 46.49 0.06 -11.14
N SER A 37 47.31 0.63 -10.25
CA SER A 37 46.86 1.65 -9.28
C SER A 37 46.33 2.90 -9.98
N ASN A 38 47.01 3.39 -11.02
CA ASN A 38 46.55 4.55 -11.79
C ASN A 38 45.25 4.25 -12.54
N LEU A 39 45.10 3.06 -13.14
CA LEU A 39 43.86 2.64 -13.79
C LEU A 39 42.71 2.48 -12.79
N ALA A 40 42.98 1.94 -11.60
CA ALA A 40 42.00 1.82 -10.53
C ALA A 40 41.54 3.21 -10.06
N LYS A 41 42.47 4.16 -9.91
CA LYS A 41 42.15 5.57 -9.59
C LYS A 41 41.31 6.21 -10.68
N LEU A 42 41.71 6.11 -11.95
CA LEU A 42 40.94 6.65 -13.07
C LEU A 42 39.52 6.07 -13.13
N THR A 43 39.39 4.75 -12.94
CA THR A 43 38.07 4.10 -12.90
C THR A 43 37.23 4.55 -11.71
N ALA A 44 37.85 4.80 -10.55
CA ALA A 44 37.16 5.29 -9.37
C ALA A 44 36.79 6.78 -9.47
N GLU A 45 37.64 7.58 -10.12
CA GLU A 45 37.49 9.04 -10.29
C GLU A 45 36.59 9.42 -11.47
N SER A 46 36.43 8.55 -12.48
CA SER A 46 35.42 8.68 -13.53
C SER A 46 34.30 7.64 -13.38
N PRO A 47 33.49 7.68 -12.30
CA PRO A 47 32.28 6.89 -12.25
C PRO A 47 31.44 7.28 -13.48
N ASN A 48 30.92 6.27 -14.19
CA ASN A 48 30.36 6.41 -15.52
C ASN A 48 29.17 7.40 -15.52
N GLU A 49 29.43 8.69 -15.75
CA GLU A 49 28.43 9.76 -15.64
C GLU A 49 27.25 9.54 -16.59
N ALA A 50 27.51 8.92 -17.74
CA ALA A 50 26.49 8.49 -18.69
C ALA A 50 25.50 7.51 -18.04
N LEU A 51 26.00 6.51 -17.31
CA LEU A 51 25.15 5.54 -16.60
C LEU A 51 24.34 6.22 -15.48
N LEU A 52 24.93 7.17 -14.75
CA LEU A 52 24.19 7.95 -13.75
C LEU A 52 23.10 8.83 -14.39
N ALA A 53 23.34 9.41 -15.56
CA ALA A 53 22.34 10.20 -16.29
C ALA A 53 21.17 9.33 -16.80
N GLU A 54 21.48 8.13 -17.28
CA GLU A 54 20.47 7.14 -17.68
C GLU A 54 19.64 6.68 -16.47
N LEU A 55 20.28 6.35 -15.35
CA LEU A 55 19.59 5.96 -14.11
C LEU A 55 18.68 7.06 -13.58
N ARG A 56 19.12 8.33 -13.56
CA ARG A 56 18.26 9.46 -13.17
C ARG A 56 17.07 9.64 -14.10
N THR A 57 17.25 9.38 -15.40
CA THR A 57 16.16 9.45 -16.37
C THR A 57 15.15 8.33 -16.14
N LEU A 58 15.64 7.12 -15.84
CA LEU A 58 14.81 5.97 -15.47
C LEU A 58 14.03 6.25 -14.19
N GLU A 59 14.69 6.77 -13.15
CA GLU A 59 14.09 7.12 -11.87
C GLU A 59 12.92 8.10 -12.05
N LYS A 60 13.10 9.18 -12.84
CA LYS A 60 12.03 10.14 -13.10
C LYS A 60 10.83 9.51 -13.80
N ARG A 61 11.07 8.64 -14.78
CA ARG A 61 10.00 7.95 -15.51
C ARG A 61 9.25 6.98 -14.60
N MET A 62 9.98 6.17 -13.83
CA MET A 62 9.40 5.19 -12.92
C MET A 62 8.68 5.87 -11.76
N GLY A 63 9.24 6.95 -11.20
CA GLY A 63 8.61 7.75 -10.17
C GLY A 63 7.30 8.37 -10.64
N MET A 64 7.28 8.92 -11.87
CA MET A 64 6.05 9.43 -12.47
C MET A 64 4.99 8.34 -12.63
N VAL A 65 5.37 7.16 -13.14
CA VAL A 65 4.46 6.01 -13.27
C VAL A 65 3.92 5.58 -11.90
N LEU A 66 4.78 5.49 -10.88
CA LEU A 66 4.39 5.14 -9.51
C LEU A 66 3.38 6.14 -8.94
N THR A 67 3.65 7.44 -9.07
CA THR A 67 2.75 8.49 -8.58
C THR A 67 1.41 8.47 -9.30
N LEU A 68 1.40 8.34 -10.62
CA LEU A 68 0.16 8.25 -11.40
C LEU A 68 -0.63 6.99 -11.05
N PHE A 69 0.06 5.86 -10.87
CA PHE A 69 -0.58 4.62 -10.45
C PHE A 69 -1.20 4.77 -9.05
N GLN A 70 -0.46 5.31 -8.07
CA GLN A 70 -1.00 5.55 -6.74
C GLN A 70 -2.20 6.49 -6.77
N ALA A 71 -2.12 7.60 -7.50
CA ALA A 71 -3.23 8.52 -7.67
C ALA A 71 -4.46 7.84 -8.30
N SER A 72 -4.25 6.96 -9.28
CA SER A 72 -5.33 6.21 -9.93
C SER A 72 -6.03 5.24 -8.97
N VAL A 73 -5.26 4.53 -8.14
CA VAL A 73 -5.80 3.59 -7.15
C VAL A 73 -6.57 4.35 -6.08
N TRP A 74 -6.02 5.46 -5.58
CA TRP A 74 -6.71 6.34 -4.64
C TRP A 74 -7.99 6.92 -5.22
N GLY A 75 -7.98 7.34 -6.50
CA GLY A 75 -9.17 7.83 -7.18
C GLY A 75 -10.31 6.80 -7.20
N VAL A 76 -10.01 5.56 -7.60
CA VAL A 76 -11.00 4.47 -7.62
C VAL A 76 -11.50 4.11 -6.22
N LEU A 77 -10.58 4.03 -5.24
CA LEU A 77 -10.95 3.76 -3.85
C LEU A 77 -11.85 4.85 -3.28
N GLN A 78 -11.56 6.13 -3.57
CA GLN A 78 -12.37 7.25 -3.12
C GLN A 78 -13.76 7.24 -3.76
N GLU A 79 -13.85 6.97 -5.06
CA GLU A 79 -15.12 6.87 -5.78
C GLU A 79 -15.98 5.74 -5.22
N SER A 80 -15.39 4.58 -4.93
CA SER A 80 -16.11 3.44 -4.33
C SER A 80 -16.66 3.75 -2.93
N GLN A 81 -15.88 4.45 -2.10
CA GLN A 81 -16.32 4.86 -0.75
C GLN A 81 -17.43 5.91 -0.83
N ALA A 82 -17.28 6.92 -1.69
CA ALA A 82 -18.29 7.95 -1.88
C ALA A 82 -19.62 7.38 -2.41
N ALA A 83 -19.56 6.41 -3.32
CA ALA A 83 -20.76 5.72 -3.83
C ALA A 83 -21.48 4.94 -2.71
N GLU A 84 -20.75 4.23 -1.87
CA GLU A 84 -21.35 3.50 -0.75
C GLU A 84 -21.93 4.43 0.31
N GLU A 85 -21.23 5.51 0.66
CA GLU A 85 -21.74 6.53 1.58
C GLU A 85 -23.02 7.19 1.05
N ALA A 86 -23.10 7.47 -0.25
CA ALA A 86 -24.31 8.02 -0.86
C ALA A 86 -25.50 7.06 -0.77
N ARG A 87 -25.26 5.74 -0.90
CA ARG A 87 -26.30 4.71 -0.74
C ARG A 87 -26.79 4.64 0.70
N ILE A 88 -25.88 4.62 1.67
CA ILE A 88 -26.22 4.63 3.10
C ILE A 88 -27.04 5.89 3.44
N GLN A 89 -26.64 7.06 2.96
CA GLN A 89 -27.38 8.30 3.18
C GLN A 89 -28.78 8.29 2.57
N GLN A 90 -28.96 7.68 1.40
CA GLN A 90 -30.29 7.52 0.79
C GLN A 90 -31.19 6.61 1.64
N GLU A 91 -30.67 5.48 2.10
CA GLU A 91 -31.41 4.55 2.96
C GLU A 91 -31.81 5.19 4.30
N GLU A 92 -30.93 5.98 4.91
CA GLU A 92 -31.24 6.72 6.13
C GLU A 92 -32.31 7.80 5.91
N GLN A 93 -32.23 8.55 4.79
CA GLN A 93 -33.25 9.55 4.44
C GLN A 93 -34.61 8.91 4.20
N GLU A 94 -34.65 7.77 3.51
CA GLU A 94 -35.88 7.01 3.27
C GLU A 94 -36.45 6.44 4.58
N ALA A 95 -35.60 5.91 5.46
CA ALA A 95 -36.01 5.42 6.77
C ALA A 95 -36.60 6.55 7.63
N TYR A 96 -35.95 7.72 7.64
CA TYR A 96 -36.44 8.90 8.35
C TYR A 96 -37.79 9.38 7.79
N HIS A 97 -37.92 9.45 6.46
CA HIS A 97 -39.17 9.87 5.82
C HIS A 97 -40.31 8.87 6.09
N ARG A 98 -40.01 7.56 6.02
CA ARG A 98 -40.97 6.48 6.34
C ARG A 98 -41.43 6.56 7.80
N GLN A 99 -40.51 6.81 8.73
CA GLN A 99 -40.85 6.95 10.15
C GLN A 99 -41.73 8.17 10.40
N GLN A 100 -41.43 9.30 9.76
CA GLN A 100 -42.24 10.51 9.89
C GLN A 100 -43.67 10.32 9.35
N MET A 101 -43.82 9.61 8.22
CA MET A 101 -45.12 9.24 7.67
C MET A 101 -45.90 8.31 8.60
N GLN A 102 -45.24 7.31 9.21
CA GLN A 102 -45.87 6.44 10.20
C GLN A 102 -46.34 7.22 11.43
N GLN A 103 -45.52 8.12 11.98
CA GLN A 103 -45.93 8.95 13.11
C GLN A 103 -47.14 9.83 12.75
N ARG A 104 -47.16 10.41 11.55
CA ARG A 104 -48.26 11.26 11.11
C ARG A 104 -49.55 10.47 10.89
N GLN A 105 -49.46 9.26 10.33
CA GLN A 105 -50.60 8.35 10.21
C GLN A 105 -51.13 7.92 11.59
N GLN A 106 -50.24 7.54 12.50
CA GLN A 106 -50.64 7.19 13.88
C GLN A 106 -51.32 8.37 14.57
N ARG A 107 -50.78 9.58 14.44
CA ARG A 107 -51.38 10.80 15.01
C ARG A 107 -52.76 11.10 14.44
N ASN A 108 -52.95 10.93 13.12
CA ASN A 108 -54.28 11.05 12.50
C ASN A 108 -55.25 9.97 13.01
N MET A 109 -54.83 8.71 13.11
CA MET A 109 -55.67 7.63 13.69
C MET A 109 -56.02 7.90 15.15
N SER A 110 -55.11 8.45 15.95
CA SER A 110 -55.41 8.84 17.34
C SER A 110 -56.41 9.99 17.43
N ASN A 111 -56.36 10.94 16.49
CA ASN A 111 -57.27 12.09 16.50
C ASN A 111 -58.68 11.71 15.99
N GLU A 112 -58.77 10.80 15.02
CA GLU A 112 -60.05 10.21 14.56
C GLU A 112 -60.64 9.24 15.59
N GLY A 113 -59.80 8.55 16.38
CA GLY A 113 -60.21 7.67 17.48
C GLY A 113 -60.83 8.40 18.69
N CYS A 114 -60.64 9.71 18.82
CA CYS A 114 -61.24 10.52 19.88
C CYS A 114 -62.57 11.20 19.47
N GLN A 115 -63.07 10.98 18.25
CA GLN A 115 -64.34 11.55 17.81
C GLN A 115 -65.57 10.67 18.12
N TYR A 116 -65.38 9.38 18.43
CA TYR A 116 -66.46 8.47 18.83
C TYR A 116 -66.28 8.00 20.27
N GLY A 117 -66.40 8.94 21.21
CA GLY A 117 -66.20 8.69 22.62
C GLY A 117 -67.08 9.53 23.53
N TYR A 118 -68.37 9.69 23.23
CA TYR A 118 -69.35 10.18 24.19
C TYR A 118 -70.70 9.47 24.03
N GLY A 119 -71.08 8.72 25.06
CA GLY A 119 -72.47 8.44 25.41
C GLY A 119 -72.88 6.96 25.42
N GLY A 120 -72.85 6.32 26.59
CA GLY A 120 -73.62 5.09 26.80
C GLY A 120 -73.10 4.22 27.93
N GLN A 121 -73.63 4.43 29.14
CA GLN A 121 -73.55 3.44 30.22
C GLN A 121 -74.27 2.16 29.76
N GLY A 122 -73.52 1.07 29.61
CA GLY A 122 -74.04 -0.28 29.39
C GLY A 122 -73.19 -1.25 30.21
N GLN A 123 -73.74 -1.72 31.32
CA GLN A 123 -73.22 -2.87 32.06
C GLN A 123 -73.32 -4.11 31.20
N GLU A 124 -72.22 -4.62 30.64
CA GLU A 124 -72.20 -5.96 30.06
C GLU A 124 -70.95 -6.75 30.49
N ARG A 125 -71.23 -7.64 31.45
CA ARG A 125 -70.62 -8.94 31.75
C ARG A 125 -69.20 -9.21 31.22
N SER A 126 -68.28 -9.26 32.19
CA SER A 126 -67.03 -10.02 32.15
C SER A 126 -67.31 -11.50 31.82
N TYR A 127 -66.94 -11.94 30.62
CA TYR A 127 -66.73 -13.36 30.34
C TYR A 127 -65.29 -13.71 30.70
N ASP A 128 -65.15 -14.37 31.84
CA ASP A 128 -63.94 -15.04 32.31
C ASP A 128 -63.70 -16.26 31.42
N ASP A 129 -62.77 -16.15 30.46
CA ASP A 129 -62.36 -17.24 29.57
C ASP A 129 -61.17 -18.03 30.16
N SER A 130 -61.23 -18.29 31.47
CA SER A 130 -60.32 -19.19 32.16
C SER A 130 -60.92 -20.59 32.24
N ARG A 131 -61.07 -21.29 31.10
CA ARG A 131 -61.27 -22.74 31.09
C ARG A 131 -60.18 -23.43 30.28
N GLY A 132 -59.27 -24.03 31.04
CA GLY A 132 -58.14 -24.81 30.57
C GLY A 132 -58.54 -25.91 29.60
N TRP A 133 -57.78 -25.98 28.52
CA TRP A 133 -57.64 -27.19 27.74
C TRP A 133 -56.68 -28.11 28.48
N SER A 134 -57.24 -29.04 29.24
CA SER A 134 -56.48 -30.15 29.81
C SER A 134 -55.99 -31.05 28.67
N GLU A 135 -54.69 -31.33 28.67
CA GLU A 135 -54.05 -32.42 27.94
C GLU A 135 -54.75 -33.75 28.24
N ASP A 136 -55.15 -34.50 27.22
CA ASP A 136 -54.99 -35.97 27.20
C ASP A 136 -55.26 -36.52 25.79
N SER A 137 -54.21 -37.00 25.13
CA SER A 137 -54.31 -37.98 24.05
C SER A 137 -53.08 -38.89 24.16
N THR A 138 -53.29 -39.92 24.98
CA THR A 138 -52.36 -40.96 25.38
C THR A 138 -52.23 -42.05 24.28
N ILE A 139 -50.98 -42.24 23.80
CA ILE A 139 -50.25 -43.54 23.56
C ILE A 139 -50.57 -44.35 22.27
N PRO A 140 -49.52 -44.94 21.62
CA PRO A 140 -49.19 -46.36 21.80
C PRO A 140 -47.89 -46.62 22.59
#